data_AF-A0A355GJ70-F1
#
_entry.id   AF-A0A355GJ70-F1
#
_cell.length_a   1.000
_cell.length_b   1.000
_cell.length_c   1.000
_cell.angle_alpha   90.00
_cell.angle_beta   90.00
_cell.angle_gamma   90.00
#
_symmetry.space_group_name_H-M   'P 1'
#
loop_
_entity.id
_entity.type
_entity.pdbx_description
1 polymer ?
#
loop_
_entity_poly.entity_id
_entity_poly.type
_entity_poly.pdbx_seq_one_letter_code
_entity_poly.pdbx_strand_id
1 'polypeptide(L)'
;PTTALHWLLLQQCDFPLVVSSANREGEPLYYQDRSLSEQISGLADCWLEHDRPIERPVDDSVVRWMAGRLVTIRLARGLAPLSLDLEHPRPVIALGGHQKVAVALHNGSQSVLAPHIGDLESLAACQRYEEQLESLRQLYDVSQADFICDEHPDYYTSNRKSQQGSHVERVQHHHAHIVAGMLEQGWLDRQVLGVAFDGTGWGDDQTIWGGEFLLSTAAEYTRAGHLKPFRLPGGEAAVKEPYRVAVSILTETLGPEAALRTGMKAELVRPVLQIVKSNRISPLTTSVGRLFDGVAALVLGITHSEYEGQAAMLLEASCELSEEGSYEMPLLQETPIQLDWRPCLTAILRDQEAGVSPGLIAMRFHRGLARGTARLCRLFSRL
;
A
#
# COMPACT_ATOMS: atom_id res chain seq x y z
N PRO A 1 -8.32 20.83 17.49
CA PRO A 1 -8.99 21.77 16.56
C PRO A 1 -7.97 22.56 15.72
N THR A 2 -8.12 22.55 14.41
CA THR A 2 -7.17 23.13 13.44
C THR A 2 -7.64 24.45 12.81
N THR A 3 -8.89 24.87 13.07
CA THR A 3 -9.48 26.11 12.57
C THR A 3 -10.30 26.79 13.67
N ALA A 4 -10.60 28.09 13.52
CA ALA A 4 -11.47 28.82 14.44
C ALA A 4 -12.90 28.22 14.48
N LEU A 5 -13.40 27.73 13.35
CA LEU A 5 -14.70 27.06 13.29
C LEU A 5 -14.71 25.76 14.12
N HIS A 6 -13.67 24.93 14.00
CA HIS A 6 -13.54 23.72 14.81
C HIS A 6 -13.49 24.05 16.31
N TRP A 7 -12.84 25.16 16.69
CA TRP A 7 -12.82 25.61 18.08
C TRP A 7 -14.23 25.99 18.57
N LEU A 8 -14.98 26.78 17.79
CA LEU A 8 -16.34 27.19 18.15
C LEU A 8 -17.30 25.99 18.26
N LEU A 9 -17.21 25.04 17.33
CA LEU A 9 -18.03 23.81 17.39
C LEU A 9 -17.73 23.00 18.65
N LEU A 10 -16.45 22.79 18.98
CA LEU A 10 -16.06 22.07 20.20
C LEU A 10 -16.41 22.83 21.49
N GLN A 11 -16.67 24.14 21.45
CA GLN A 11 -17.21 24.86 22.60
C GLN A 11 -18.71 24.58 22.81
N GLN A 12 -19.43 24.16 21.77
CA GLN A 12 -20.85 23.85 21.84
C GLN A 12 -21.14 22.35 22.00
N CYS A 13 -20.17 21.48 21.66
CA CYS A 13 -20.29 20.04 21.78
C CYS A 13 -19.49 19.51 22.98
N ASP A 14 -20.13 18.71 23.83
CA ASP A 14 -19.51 18.04 24.99
C ASP A 14 -19.01 16.62 24.67
N PHE A 15 -18.92 16.26 23.39
CA PHE A 15 -18.46 14.96 22.89
C PHE A 15 -17.48 15.11 21.72
N PRO A 16 -16.64 14.08 21.43
CA PRO A 16 -15.75 14.09 20.27
C PRO A 16 -16.53 14.11 18.96
N LEU A 17 -16.12 14.98 18.04
CA LEU A 17 -16.69 15.03 16.69
C LEU A 17 -15.89 14.16 15.73
N VAL A 18 -16.58 13.32 14.96
CA VAL A 18 -15.98 12.60 13.83
C VAL A 18 -15.86 13.58 12.66
N VAL A 19 -14.65 13.71 12.11
CA VAL A 19 -14.38 14.53 10.95
C VAL A 19 -13.80 13.62 9.87
N SER A 20 -14.57 13.39 8.81
CA SER A 20 -14.18 12.61 7.64
C SER A 20 -14.38 13.46 6.39
N SER A 21 -13.75 13.03 5.30
CA SER A 21 -13.88 13.64 3.99
C SER A 21 -15.35 13.62 3.52
N ALA A 22 -15.82 14.75 2.99
CA ALA A 22 -17.18 14.90 2.47
C ALA A 22 -17.21 14.47 1.00
N ASN A 23 -17.35 13.16 0.77
CA ASN A 23 -17.39 12.54 -0.55
C ASN A 23 -18.08 11.18 -0.48
N ARG A 24 -18.54 10.69 -1.63
CA ARG A 24 -18.86 9.26 -1.77
C ARG A 24 -17.57 8.44 -1.84
N GLU A 25 -17.67 7.18 -1.44
CA GLU A 25 -16.54 6.25 -1.51
C GLU A 25 -15.97 6.19 -2.94
N GLY A 26 -14.65 6.38 -3.06
CA GLY A 26 -13.94 6.40 -4.36
C GLY A 26 -14.03 7.72 -5.14
N GLU A 27 -14.71 8.74 -4.62
CA GLU A 27 -14.78 10.09 -5.22
C GLU A 27 -13.90 11.11 -4.46
N PRO A 28 -13.36 12.13 -5.15
CA PRO A 28 -12.64 13.23 -4.49
C PRO A 28 -13.52 14.08 -3.56
N LEU A 29 -12.87 14.85 -2.68
CA LEU A 29 -13.51 15.86 -1.84
C LEU A 29 -14.36 16.82 -2.66
N TYR A 30 -15.62 16.99 -2.27
CA TYR A 30 -16.46 18.03 -2.84
C TYR A 30 -16.06 19.40 -2.24
N TYR A 31 -15.78 20.39 -3.11
CA TYR A 31 -15.20 21.67 -2.68
C TYR A 31 -15.63 22.90 -3.49
N GLN A 32 -16.06 22.71 -4.74
CA GLN A 32 -16.44 23.78 -5.66
C GLN A 32 -17.70 23.37 -6.42
N ASP A 33 -18.89 23.49 -5.81
CA ASP A 33 -20.10 23.58 -6.62
C ASP A 33 -21.32 24.12 -5.85
N ARG A 34 -22.18 24.89 -6.51
CA ARG A 34 -23.54 25.13 -5.99
C ARG A 34 -24.43 23.90 -6.12
N SER A 35 -24.03 22.91 -6.93
CA SER A 35 -24.64 21.58 -7.02
C SER A 35 -24.24 20.64 -5.87
N LEU A 36 -23.34 21.05 -4.97
CA LEU A 36 -22.97 20.33 -3.74
C LEU A 36 -24.21 19.82 -3.01
N SER A 37 -25.23 20.68 -2.90
CA SER A 37 -26.50 20.36 -2.24
C SER A 37 -27.21 19.15 -2.84
N GLU A 38 -27.05 18.87 -4.14
CA GLU A 38 -27.65 17.71 -4.80
C GLU A 38 -26.79 16.44 -4.61
N GLN A 39 -25.46 16.57 -4.67
CA GLN A 39 -24.53 15.42 -4.59
C GLN A 39 -24.47 14.80 -3.20
N ILE A 40 -24.52 15.64 -2.17
CA ILE A 40 -24.50 15.25 -0.75
C ILE A 40 -25.93 15.19 -0.19
N SER A 41 -26.96 15.51 -1.00
CA SER A 41 -28.35 15.18 -0.63
C SER A 41 -28.45 13.68 -0.33
N GLY A 42 -28.64 13.34 0.94
CA GLY A 42 -28.64 11.96 1.44
C GLY A 42 -27.36 11.50 2.16
N LEU A 43 -26.29 12.30 2.19
CA LEU A 43 -25.09 12.05 3.00
C LEU A 43 -25.13 12.79 4.35
N ALA A 44 -25.77 13.96 4.43
CA ALA A 44 -25.82 14.78 5.63
C ALA A 44 -27.22 15.39 5.87
N ASP A 45 -27.62 15.47 7.14
CA ASP A 45 -28.88 16.10 7.57
C ASP A 45 -28.81 17.64 7.54
N CYS A 46 -27.62 18.20 7.74
CA CYS A 46 -27.39 19.63 7.79
C CYS A 46 -26.02 20.01 7.26
N TRP A 47 -25.88 21.30 6.94
CA TRP A 47 -24.76 21.86 6.19
C TRP A 47 -24.27 23.14 6.82
N LEU A 48 -22.95 23.29 6.91
CA LEU A 48 -22.31 24.49 7.43
C LEU A 48 -21.25 24.96 6.44
N GLU A 49 -21.58 26.00 5.68
CA GLU A 49 -20.75 26.53 4.59
C GLU A 49 -20.20 27.93 4.92
N HIS A 50 -19.32 28.43 4.04
CA HIS A 50 -18.80 29.79 4.10
C HIS A 50 -18.60 30.37 2.69
N ASP A 51 -18.52 31.70 2.59
CA ASP A 51 -18.34 32.43 1.34
C ASP A 51 -16.88 32.58 0.87
N ARG A 52 -15.91 32.09 1.66
CA ARG A 52 -14.50 32.05 1.28
C ARG A 52 -14.23 30.93 0.27
N PRO A 53 -13.83 31.21 -0.99
CA PRO A 53 -13.57 30.16 -1.97
C PRO A 53 -12.40 29.26 -1.56
N ILE A 54 -12.52 27.95 -1.84
CA ILE A 54 -11.43 26.98 -1.72
C ILE A 54 -10.81 26.78 -3.09
N GLU A 55 -9.62 27.33 -3.30
CA GLU A 55 -8.91 27.24 -4.59
C GLU A 55 -8.30 25.85 -4.82
N ARG A 56 -7.74 25.26 -3.77
CA ARG A 56 -7.06 23.94 -3.82
C ARG A 56 -7.53 23.10 -2.64
N PRO A 57 -8.44 22.14 -2.84
CA PRO A 57 -8.89 21.27 -1.78
C PRO A 57 -7.79 20.27 -1.48
N VAL A 58 -7.66 19.94 -0.20
CA VAL A 58 -6.60 19.09 0.30
C VAL A 58 -7.15 18.28 1.46
N ASP A 59 -6.89 16.98 1.44
CA ASP A 59 -7.22 16.08 2.53
C ASP A 59 -6.44 16.41 3.80
N ASP A 60 -6.92 15.87 4.92
CA ASP A 60 -6.19 15.92 6.18
C ASP A 60 -4.97 14.99 6.13
N SER A 61 -3.82 15.48 6.58
CA SER A 61 -2.63 14.64 6.77
C SER A 61 -2.89 13.59 7.85
N VAL A 62 -2.37 12.38 7.64
CA VAL A 62 -2.43 11.28 8.62
C VAL A 62 -1.00 10.88 8.97
N VAL A 63 -0.67 10.96 10.26
CA VAL A 63 0.64 10.60 10.81
C VAL A 63 0.44 9.61 11.97
N ARG A 64 1.39 8.68 12.14
CA ARG A 64 1.38 7.66 13.19
C ARG A 64 2.72 7.63 13.90
N TRP A 65 2.72 7.50 15.22
CA TRP A 65 3.95 7.24 15.98
C TRP A 65 4.27 5.75 15.93
N MET A 66 5.42 5.38 15.35
CA MET A 66 5.84 3.99 15.18
C MET A 66 7.33 3.85 15.46
N ALA A 67 7.70 2.83 16.25
CA ALA A 67 9.10 2.53 16.57
C ALA A 67 9.93 3.74 17.06
N GLY A 68 9.32 4.62 17.86
CA GLY A 68 10.00 5.78 18.44
C GLY A 68 10.13 7.01 17.51
N ARG A 69 9.49 7.00 16.34
CA ARG A 69 9.46 8.15 15.41
C ARG A 69 8.07 8.40 14.85
N LEU A 70 7.85 9.61 14.34
CA LEU A 70 6.66 9.97 13.59
C LEU A 70 6.80 9.45 12.15
N VAL A 71 5.76 8.83 11.62
CA VAL A 71 5.69 8.32 10.24
C VAL A 71 4.45 8.88 9.56
N THR A 72 4.63 9.46 8.37
CA THR A 72 3.53 10.00 7.57
C THR A 72 2.90 8.89 6.74
N ILE A 73 1.59 8.65 6.93
CA ILE A 73 0.80 7.71 6.14
C ILE A 73 0.14 8.44 4.97
N ARG A 74 -0.36 9.67 5.21
CA ARG A 74 -0.92 10.55 4.18
C ARG A 74 -0.30 11.94 4.34
N LEU A 75 0.48 12.36 3.34
CA LEU A 75 1.05 13.70 3.25
C LEU A 75 0.04 14.64 2.59
N ALA A 76 -0.60 15.53 3.35
CA ALA A 76 -1.61 16.45 2.83
C ALA A 76 -1.63 17.75 3.64
N ARG A 77 -2.79 18.21 4.13
CA ARG A 77 -2.94 19.51 4.81
C ARG A 77 -1.95 19.67 5.95
N GLY A 78 -1.24 20.80 5.95
CA GLY A 78 -0.29 21.19 6.99
C GLY A 78 1.11 20.57 6.88
N LEU A 79 1.31 19.59 5.99
CA LEU A 79 2.62 18.99 5.70
C LEU A 79 3.04 19.18 4.24
N ALA A 80 2.09 19.14 3.32
CA ALA A 80 2.30 19.35 1.89
C ALA A 80 2.13 20.82 1.47
N PRO A 81 2.78 21.27 0.39
CA PRO A 81 3.82 20.56 -0.36
C PRO A 81 5.09 20.39 0.47
N LEU A 82 5.72 19.21 0.37
CA LEU A 82 6.95 18.90 1.09
C LEU A 82 8.16 19.20 0.19
N SER A 83 9.06 20.08 0.62
CA SER A 83 10.33 20.29 -0.07
C SER A 83 11.21 19.05 0.03
N LEU A 84 11.78 18.64 -1.10
CA LEU A 84 12.70 17.51 -1.20
C LEU A 84 14.11 18.05 -1.44
N ASP A 85 15.09 17.52 -0.71
CA ASP A 85 16.51 17.81 -0.93
C ASP A 85 17.03 16.94 -2.08
N LEU A 86 16.60 17.29 -3.30
CA LEU A 86 16.93 16.57 -4.52
C LEU A 86 17.20 17.58 -5.64
N GLU A 87 18.37 17.49 -6.24
CA GLU A 87 18.73 18.26 -7.43
C GLU A 87 18.56 17.42 -8.69
N HIS A 88 18.11 18.05 -9.77
CA HIS A 88 18.03 17.41 -11.08
C HIS A 88 18.38 18.41 -12.19
N PRO A 89 19.13 18.03 -13.23
CA PRO A 89 19.60 18.98 -14.25
C PRO A 89 18.50 19.54 -15.17
N ARG A 90 17.31 18.94 -15.14
CA ARG A 90 16.15 19.29 -15.98
C ARG A 90 14.86 19.27 -15.16
N PRO A 91 13.83 20.03 -15.54
CA PRO A 91 12.52 19.89 -14.93
C PRO A 91 11.97 18.48 -15.15
N VAL A 92 11.48 17.88 -14.07
CA VAL A 92 10.95 16.50 -14.07
C VAL A 92 9.68 16.45 -13.24
N ILE A 93 8.73 15.63 -13.69
CA ILE A 93 7.50 15.33 -12.93
C ILE A 93 7.38 13.83 -12.75
N ALA A 94 7.45 13.36 -11.50
CA ALA A 94 7.15 12.00 -11.13
C ALA A 94 5.65 11.88 -10.82
N LEU A 95 4.96 11.06 -11.62
CA LEU A 95 3.50 10.92 -11.63
C LEU A 95 2.97 10.00 -10.52
N GLY A 96 3.85 9.17 -9.94
CA GLY A 96 3.48 8.19 -8.92
C GLY A 96 2.86 6.91 -9.48
N GLY A 97 2.31 6.09 -8.57
CA GLY A 97 1.64 4.84 -8.90
C GLY A 97 0.18 5.04 -9.31
N HIS A 98 -0.70 4.16 -8.83
CA HIS A 98 -2.15 4.22 -9.11
C HIS A 98 -3.01 4.41 -7.87
N GLN A 99 -2.55 3.88 -6.74
CA GLN A 99 -3.18 4.01 -5.44
C GLN A 99 -2.43 5.06 -4.61
N LYS A 100 -3.18 5.80 -3.81
CA LYS A 100 -2.72 6.84 -2.87
C LYS A 100 -1.75 7.83 -3.50
N VAL A 101 -2.01 8.19 -4.75
CA VAL A 101 -1.09 8.92 -5.62
C VAL A 101 -0.75 10.30 -5.05
N ALA A 102 0.52 10.67 -5.20
CA ALA A 102 1.03 12.02 -5.01
C ALA A 102 2.07 12.31 -6.10
N VAL A 103 2.09 13.53 -6.60
CA VAL A 103 3.00 13.96 -7.66
C VAL A 103 4.23 14.61 -7.05
N ALA A 104 5.42 14.23 -7.48
CA ALA A 104 6.65 14.99 -7.21
C ALA A 104 7.06 15.80 -8.44
N LEU A 105 7.54 17.02 -8.22
CA LEU A 105 7.94 17.95 -9.27
C LEU A 105 9.28 18.59 -8.92
N HIS A 106 10.18 18.62 -9.91
CA HIS A 106 11.38 19.42 -9.90
C HIS A 106 11.28 20.47 -11.01
N ASN A 107 11.51 21.74 -10.70
CA ASN A 107 11.40 22.84 -11.67
C ASN A 107 12.75 23.37 -12.21
N GLY A 108 13.85 22.69 -11.92
CA GLY A 108 15.22 23.14 -12.23
C GLY A 108 15.91 23.87 -11.08
N SER A 109 15.18 24.21 -10.01
CA SER A 109 15.72 24.91 -8.84
C SER A 109 15.31 24.31 -7.50
N GLN A 110 14.10 23.75 -7.42
CA GLN A 110 13.56 23.13 -6.21
C GLN A 110 12.78 21.88 -6.56
N SER A 111 12.79 20.91 -5.65
CA SER A 111 12.00 19.68 -5.71
C SER A 111 10.92 19.71 -4.64
N VAL A 112 9.70 19.32 -5.00
CA VAL A 112 8.56 19.27 -4.07
C VAL A 112 7.74 18.00 -4.28
N LEU A 113 7.21 17.45 -3.20
CA LEU A 113 6.16 16.44 -3.21
C LEU A 113 4.82 17.09 -2.89
N ALA A 114 3.88 16.98 -3.82
CA ALA A 114 2.54 17.54 -3.70
C ALA A 114 1.69 16.76 -2.68
N PRO A 115 0.54 17.33 -2.26
CA PRO A 115 -0.40 16.62 -1.42
C PRO A 115 -0.89 15.31 -2.07
N HIS A 116 -1.29 14.37 -1.23
CA HIS A 116 -2.04 13.18 -1.61
C HIS A 116 -3.29 13.55 -2.42
N ILE A 117 -3.54 12.78 -3.48
CA ILE A 117 -4.68 12.94 -4.40
C ILE A 117 -5.74 11.86 -4.15
N GLY A 118 -5.30 10.61 -3.91
CA GLY A 118 -6.18 9.46 -3.72
C GLY A 118 -5.91 8.32 -4.70
N ASP A 119 -6.89 7.44 -4.87
CA ASP A 119 -6.83 6.29 -5.77
C ASP A 119 -7.45 6.63 -7.13
N LEU A 120 -6.80 6.24 -8.23
CA LEU A 120 -7.22 6.59 -9.59
C LEU A 120 -8.20 5.59 -10.22
N GLU A 121 -9.17 5.11 -9.44
CA GLU A 121 -10.13 4.09 -9.86
C GLU A 121 -11.38 4.66 -10.56
N SER A 122 -11.71 5.94 -10.32
CA SER A 122 -12.89 6.60 -10.87
C SER A 122 -12.52 7.71 -11.85
N LEU A 123 -13.43 7.99 -12.80
CA LEU A 123 -13.23 9.10 -13.75
C LEU A 123 -13.06 10.45 -13.03
N ALA A 124 -13.82 10.67 -11.95
CA ALA A 124 -13.72 11.87 -11.13
C ALA A 124 -12.34 11.99 -10.48
N ALA A 125 -11.78 10.89 -9.96
CA ALA A 125 -10.43 10.88 -9.40
C ALA A 125 -9.36 11.18 -10.46
N CYS A 126 -9.49 10.61 -11.66
CA CYS A 126 -8.58 10.90 -12.78
C CYS A 126 -8.65 12.37 -13.23
N GLN A 127 -9.86 12.96 -13.29
CA GLN A 127 -10.02 14.38 -13.62
C GLN A 127 -9.39 15.27 -12.54
N ARG A 128 -9.64 14.97 -11.26
CA ARG A 128 -9.02 15.67 -10.13
C ARG A 128 -7.50 15.60 -10.17
N TYR A 129 -6.95 14.44 -10.54
CA TYR A 129 -5.51 14.25 -10.72
C TYR A 129 -4.94 15.18 -11.79
N GLU A 130 -5.55 15.24 -12.98
CA GLU A 130 -5.08 16.13 -14.05
C GLU A 130 -5.19 17.62 -13.68
N GLU A 131 -6.27 18.03 -13.01
CA GLU A 131 -6.44 19.39 -12.50
C GLU A 131 -5.36 19.76 -11.50
N GLN A 132 -5.04 18.87 -10.55
CA GLN A 132 -3.98 19.10 -9.57
C GLN A 132 -2.61 19.18 -10.24
N LEU A 133 -2.31 18.28 -11.17
CA LEU A 133 -1.06 18.27 -11.91
C LEU A 133 -0.87 19.59 -12.68
N GLU A 134 -1.89 20.05 -13.39
CA GLU A 134 -1.83 21.32 -14.12
C GLU A 134 -1.71 22.52 -13.18
N SER A 135 -2.46 22.53 -12.06
CA SER A 135 -2.35 23.56 -11.03
C SER A 135 -0.95 23.65 -10.43
N LEU A 136 -0.30 22.50 -10.21
CA LEU A 136 1.09 22.44 -9.73
C LEU A 136 2.08 22.94 -10.77
N ARG A 137 1.92 22.56 -12.04
CA ARG A 137 2.77 23.07 -13.13
C ARG A 137 2.72 24.58 -13.24
N GLN A 138 1.52 25.16 -13.14
CA GLN A 138 1.34 26.61 -13.17
C GLN A 138 1.94 27.28 -11.92
N LEU A 139 1.74 26.68 -10.74
CA LEU A 139 2.26 27.22 -9.48
C LEU A 139 3.80 27.25 -9.45
N TYR A 140 4.46 26.25 -10.02
CA TYR A 140 5.93 26.12 -10.03
C TYR A 140 6.59 26.54 -11.35
N ASP A 141 5.81 27.12 -12.27
CA ASP A 141 6.22 27.60 -13.59
C ASP A 141 6.96 26.54 -14.45
N VAL A 142 6.35 25.35 -14.55
CA VAL A 142 6.89 24.21 -15.32
C VAL A 142 6.07 23.98 -16.59
N SER A 143 6.51 24.60 -17.68
CA SER A 143 5.90 24.46 -19.00
C SER A 143 6.34 23.20 -19.74
N GLN A 144 7.59 22.75 -19.58
CA GLN A 144 8.13 21.52 -20.15
C GLN A 144 8.85 20.71 -19.06
N ALA A 145 8.62 19.40 -19.05
CA ALA A 145 9.27 18.47 -18.14
C ALA A 145 9.40 17.08 -18.77
N ASP A 146 10.43 16.36 -18.34
CA ASP A 146 10.47 14.90 -18.51
C ASP A 146 9.56 14.26 -17.45
N PHE A 147 8.96 13.11 -17.77
CA PHE A 147 8.01 12.43 -16.89
C PHE A 147 8.59 11.12 -16.38
N ILE A 148 8.30 10.80 -15.11
CA ILE A 148 8.62 9.52 -14.50
C ILE A 148 7.31 8.85 -14.09
N CYS A 149 7.12 7.57 -14.44
CA CYS A 149 5.96 6.77 -14.04
C CYS A 149 6.36 5.36 -13.60
N ASP A 150 5.40 4.67 -12.99
CA ASP A 150 5.55 3.26 -12.63
C ASP A 150 5.67 2.38 -13.88
N GLU A 151 6.39 1.27 -13.78
CA GLU A 151 6.50 0.26 -14.85
C GLU A 151 5.19 -0.47 -15.16
N HIS A 152 4.22 -0.45 -14.24
CA HIS A 152 2.94 -1.14 -14.43
C HIS A 152 2.22 -0.64 -15.71
N PRO A 153 1.96 -1.50 -16.71
CA PRO A 153 1.45 -1.07 -18.01
C PRO A 153 0.03 -0.50 -17.96
N ASP A 154 -0.81 -1.01 -17.05
CA ASP A 154 -2.23 -0.62 -17.00
C ASP A 154 -2.54 0.55 -16.06
N TYR A 155 -1.53 1.12 -15.38
CA TYR A 155 -1.78 2.28 -14.51
C TYR A 155 -2.17 3.51 -15.35
N TYR A 156 -3.12 4.29 -14.82
CA TYR A 156 -3.53 5.55 -15.44
C TYR A 156 -2.33 6.49 -15.65
N THR A 157 -1.44 6.58 -14.65
CA THR A 157 -0.22 7.40 -14.68
C THR A 157 0.79 6.91 -15.71
N SER A 158 0.90 5.60 -15.94
CA SER A 158 1.84 4.98 -16.88
C SER A 158 1.39 5.06 -18.35
N ASN A 159 0.10 5.27 -18.59
CA ASN A 159 -0.48 5.44 -19.93
C ASN A 159 -0.40 6.88 -20.48
N ARG A 160 0.33 7.77 -19.81
CA ARG A 160 0.53 9.14 -20.29
C ARG A 160 1.36 9.14 -21.58
N LYS A 161 0.79 9.72 -22.64
CA LYS A 161 1.52 9.92 -23.91
C LYS A 161 2.59 10.98 -23.73
N SER A 162 3.77 10.75 -24.29
CA SER A 162 4.82 11.77 -24.35
C SER A 162 4.28 13.00 -25.09
N GLN A 163 4.49 14.17 -24.51
CA GLN A 163 4.35 15.43 -25.23
C GLN A 163 5.55 15.56 -26.18
N GLN A 164 5.38 16.29 -27.28
CA GLN A 164 6.45 16.50 -28.26
C GLN A 164 7.67 17.13 -27.56
N GLY A 165 8.79 16.40 -27.53
CA GLY A 165 10.03 16.83 -26.88
C GLY A 165 10.20 16.43 -25.41
N SER A 166 9.26 15.69 -24.82
CA SER A 166 9.40 15.14 -23.45
C SER A 166 9.77 13.65 -23.47
N HIS A 167 10.64 13.25 -22.55
CA HIS A 167 10.94 11.84 -22.27
C HIS A 167 9.98 11.29 -21.21
N VAL A 168 9.67 9.98 -21.29
CA VAL A 168 8.95 9.26 -20.24
C VAL A 168 9.82 8.11 -19.78
N GLU A 169 10.26 8.17 -18.54
CA GLU A 169 11.03 7.13 -17.87
C GLU A 169 10.12 6.27 -16.99
N ARG A 170 10.36 4.97 -16.96
CA ARG A 170 9.63 4.02 -16.12
C ARG A 170 10.54 3.52 -15.02
N VAL A 171 10.01 3.48 -13.81
CA VAL A 171 10.74 3.03 -12.61
C VAL A 171 9.97 1.93 -11.93
N GLN A 172 10.71 0.91 -11.47
CA GLN A 172 10.10 -0.22 -10.79
C GLN A 172 9.55 0.19 -9.41
N HIS A 173 8.32 -0.25 -9.11
CA HIS A 173 7.55 0.14 -7.94
C HIS A 173 8.29 -0.03 -6.59
N HIS A 174 8.89 -1.20 -6.37
CA HIS A 174 9.54 -1.54 -5.11
C HIS A 174 10.91 -0.84 -4.97
N HIS A 175 11.62 -0.65 -6.07
CA HIS A 175 12.82 0.17 -6.13
C HIS A 175 12.49 1.63 -5.77
N ALA A 176 11.39 2.18 -6.30
CA ALA A 176 10.94 3.53 -5.94
C ALA A 176 10.65 3.67 -4.44
N HIS A 177 9.99 2.69 -3.80
CA HIS A 177 9.79 2.68 -2.35
C HIS A 177 11.11 2.72 -1.57
N ILE A 178 12.09 1.93 -1.98
CA ILE A 178 13.40 1.87 -1.32
C ILE A 178 14.16 3.19 -1.50
N VAL A 179 14.20 3.73 -2.72
CA VAL A 179 14.89 4.99 -3.02
C VAL A 179 14.23 6.18 -2.33
N ALA A 180 12.90 6.18 -2.16
CA ALA A 180 12.21 7.20 -1.35
C ALA A 180 12.68 7.17 0.11
N GLY A 181 12.85 5.98 0.69
CA GLY A 181 13.46 5.83 2.02
C GLY A 181 14.93 6.26 2.06
N MET A 182 15.72 5.97 1.01
CA MET A 182 17.11 6.42 0.89
C MET A 182 17.20 7.95 0.82
N LEU A 183 16.30 8.60 0.09
CA LEU A 183 16.21 10.06 0.00
C LEU A 183 15.96 10.68 1.38
N GLU A 184 14.99 10.15 2.14
CA GLU A 184 14.68 10.63 3.50
C GLU A 184 15.90 10.53 4.44
N GLN A 185 16.74 9.50 4.27
CA GLN A 185 17.93 9.29 5.10
C GLN A 185 19.22 9.96 4.54
N GLY A 186 19.17 10.57 3.35
CA GLY A 186 20.34 11.13 2.69
C GLY A 186 21.36 10.06 2.22
N TRP A 187 20.88 8.88 1.81
CA TRP A 187 21.70 7.71 1.44
C TRP A 187 21.72 7.43 -0.07
N LEU A 188 21.51 8.44 -0.91
CA LEU A 188 21.51 8.28 -2.36
C LEU A 188 22.91 7.95 -2.94
N ASP A 189 23.96 8.13 -2.15
CA ASP A 189 25.38 7.95 -2.50
C ASP A 189 25.92 6.53 -2.30
N ARG A 190 25.09 5.59 -1.84
CA ARG A 190 25.51 4.24 -1.44
C ARG A 190 24.55 3.16 -1.91
N GLN A 191 25.00 1.91 -1.81
CA GLN A 191 24.15 0.74 -1.97
C GLN A 191 23.55 0.33 -0.63
N VAL A 192 22.27 -0.04 -0.63
CA VAL A 192 21.55 -0.54 0.55
C VAL A 192 20.87 -1.86 0.22
N LEU A 193 20.60 -2.67 1.24
CA LEU A 193 19.58 -3.70 1.15
C LEU A 193 18.25 -3.09 1.61
N GLY A 194 17.37 -2.77 0.67
CA GLY A 194 16.03 -2.31 0.96
C GLY A 194 15.04 -3.48 1.07
N VAL A 195 14.07 -3.35 1.98
CA VAL A 195 12.98 -4.29 2.17
C VAL A 195 11.68 -3.60 1.78
N ALA A 196 11.02 -4.10 0.74
CA ALA A 196 9.78 -3.54 0.21
C ALA A 196 8.64 -4.55 0.38
N PHE A 197 7.87 -4.38 1.45
CA PHE A 197 6.69 -5.19 1.76
C PHE A 197 5.43 -4.38 1.46
N ASP A 198 4.65 -4.86 0.51
CA ASP A 198 3.48 -4.18 -0.03
C ASP A 198 2.37 -5.18 -0.41
N GLY A 199 1.21 -4.66 -0.80
CA GLY A 199 0.09 -5.40 -1.34
C GLY A 199 0.34 -5.91 -2.77
N THR A 200 0.66 -5.02 -3.71
CA THR A 200 0.80 -5.37 -5.13
C THR A 200 1.68 -4.39 -5.87
N GLY A 201 2.78 -4.88 -6.46
CA GLY A 201 3.49 -4.15 -7.50
C GLY A 201 3.88 -5.04 -8.67
N TRP A 202 4.06 -4.43 -9.84
CA TRP A 202 4.45 -5.15 -11.05
C TRP A 202 5.91 -5.61 -10.94
N GLY A 203 6.14 -6.90 -11.10
CA GLY A 203 7.47 -7.49 -11.14
C GLY A 203 7.98 -7.66 -12.57
N ASP A 204 9.29 -7.54 -12.75
CA ASP A 204 9.98 -7.73 -14.04
C ASP A 204 9.76 -9.13 -14.64
N ASP A 205 9.50 -10.11 -13.78
CA ASP A 205 9.25 -11.50 -14.12
C ASP A 205 7.76 -11.81 -14.39
N GLN A 206 6.94 -10.76 -14.58
CA GLN A 206 5.48 -10.86 -14.77
C GLN A 206 4.75 -11.51 -13.58
N THR A 207 5.37 -11.47 -12.39
CA THR A 207 4.73 -11.85 -11.14
C THR A 207 4.35 -10.61 -10.34
N ILE A 208 3.45 -10.79 -9.37
CA ILE A 208 3.03 -9.71 -8.47
C ILE A 208 3.99 -9.67 -7.29
N TRP A 209 4.84 -8.65 -7.24
CA TRP A 209 5.75 -8.43 -6.12
C TRP A 209 5.03 -7.78 -4.93
N GLY A 210 5.66 -7.86 -3.76
CA GLY A 210 5.17 -7.26 -2.51
C GLY A 210 5.85 -7.83 -1.26
N GLY A 211 6.95 -8.55 -1.42
CA GLY A 211 7.69 -9.18 -0.32
C GLY A 211 9.17 -9.23 -0.63
N GLU A 212 9.71 -8.11 -1.12
CA GLU A 212 10.99 -8.07 -1.82
C GLU A 212 12.14 -7.58 -0.96
N PHE A 213 13.33 -8.12 -1.23
CA PHE A 213 14.61 -7.68 -0.69
C PHE A 213 15.50 -7.30 -1.86
N LEU A 214 15.73 -6.01 -2.06
CA LEU A 214 16.46 -5.47 -3.21
C LEU A 214 17.79 -4.86 -2.74
N LEU A 215 18.88 -5.22 -3.40
CA LEU A 215 20.13 -4.48 -3.34
C LEU A 215 19.98 -3.28 -4.26
N SER A 216 19.87 -2.08 -3.70
CA SER A 216 19.51 -0.88 -4.44
C SER A 216 20.55 0.21 -4.26
N THR A 217 20.88 0.87 -5.36
CA THR A 217 21.43 2.24 -5.38
C THR A 217 20.31 3.19 -5.81
N ALA A 218 20.60 4.48 -5.90
CA ALA A 218 19.64 5.45 -6.44
C ALA A 218 19.22 5.16 -7.90
N ALA A 219 20.06 4.46 -8.68
CA ALA A 219 19.85 4.25 -10.11
C ALA A 219 19.53 2.80 -10.50
N GLU A 220 20.00 1.83 -9.72
CA GLU A 220 19.95 0.42 -10.09
C GLU A 220 19.47 -0.43 -8.91
N TYR A 221 18.95 -1.61 -9.21
CA TYR A 221 18.64 -2.60 -8.20
C TYR A 221 18.88 -4.03 -8.68
N THR A 222 19.02 -4.94 -7.72
CA THR A 222 19.06 -6.38 -7.96
C THR A 222 18.25 -7.10 -6.89
N ARG A 223 17.37 -8.02 -7.30
CA ARG A 223 16.57 -8.82 -6.38
C ARG A 223 17.43 -9.84 -5.64
N ALA A 224 17.70 -9.59 -4.36
CA ALA A 224 18.54 -10.44 -3.52
C ALA A 224 17.74 -11.54 -2.81
N GLY A 225 16.47 -11.28 -2.53
CA GLY A 225 15.56 -12.27 -1.98
C GLY A 225 14.11 -11.82 -2.06
N HIS A 226 13.20 -12.74 -1.75
CA HIS A 226 11.77 -12.48 -1.71
C HIS A 226 11.04 -13.46 -0.79
N LEU A 227 9.79 -13.15 -0.44
CA LEU A 227 8.89 -14.11 0.18
C LEU A 227 8.68 -15.31 -0.75
N LYS A 228 8.59 -16.53 -0.22
CA LYS A 228 8.30 -17.71 -1.05
C LYS A 228 7.03 -17.49 -1.89
N PRO A 229 7.08 -17.64 -3.23
CA PRO A 229 5.93 -17.37 -4.08
C PRO A 229 4.75 -18.29 -3.78
N PHE A 230 3.54 -17.76 -3.92
CA PHE A 230 2.28 -18.49 -3.88
C PHE A 230 1.32 -17.93 -4.93
N ARG A 231 0.16 -18.54 -5.09
CA ARG A 231 -0.80 -18.16 -6.14
C ARG A 231 -1.86 -17.22 -5.59
N LEU A 232 -2.39 -16.36 -6.45
CA LEU A 232 -3.43 -15.41 -6.10
C LEU A 232 -4.73 -15.70 -6.87
N PRO A 233 -5.58 -16.64 -6.41
CA PRO A 233 -6.71 -17.11 -7.20
C PRO A 233 -7.75 -16.02 -7.46
N GLY A 234 -7.94 -15.64 -8.71
CA GLY A 234 -8.84 -14.56 -9.12
C GLY A 234 -8.20 -13.17 -9.14
N GLY A 235 -6.87 -13.06 -8.97
CA GLY A 235 -6.16 -11.78 -9.04
C GLY A 235 -6.70 -10.77 -8.03
N GLU A 236 -7.22 -9.65 -8.52
CA GLU A 236 -7.85 -8.59 -7.70
C GLU A 236 -8.97 -9.09 -6.79
N ALA A 237 -9.73 -10.12 -7.21
CA ALA A 237 -10.78 -10.69 -6.38
C ALA A 237 -10.23 -11.21 -5.03
N ALA A 238 -8.98 -11.70 -5.01
CA ALA A 238 -8.36 -12.19 -3.78
C ALA A 238 -7.99 -11.07 -2.79
N VAL A 239 -7.93 -9.80 -3.23
CA VAL A 239 -7.74 -8.64 -2.36
C VAL A 239 -9.04 -8.34 -1.60
N LYS A 240 -10.19 -8.41 -2.29
CA LYS A 240 -11.53 -8.22 -1.68
C LYS A 240 -12.03 -9.46 -0.94
N GLU A 241 -11.50 -10.63 -1.27
CA GLU A 241 -11.92 -11.92 -0.71
C GLU A 241 -10.72 -12.69 -0.12
N PRO A 242 -10.20 -12.29 1.06
CA PRO A 242 -9.00 -12.86 1.69
C PRO A 242 -8.98 -14.39 1.84
N TYR A 243 -10.16 -15.02 1.96
CA TYR A 243 -10.28 -16.48 2.05
C TYR A 243 -9.71 -17.19 0.81
N ARG A 244 -9.68 -16.54 -0.36
CA ARG A 244 -9.05 -17.10 -1.57
C ARG A 244 -7.55 -17.29 -1.38
N VAL A 245 -6.90 -16.33 -0.70
CA VAL A 245 -5.48 -16.41 -0.37
C VAL A 245 -5.25 -17.51 0.64
N ALA A 246 -6.09 -17.61 1.68
CA ALA A 246 -6.05 -18.71 2.66
C ALA A 246 -6.10 -20.09 1.99
N VAL A 247 -7.03 -20.30 1.05
CA VAL A 247 -7.11 -21.55 0.27
C VAL A 247 -5.82 -21.80 -0.50
N SER A 248 -5.23 -20.75 -1.11
CA SER A 248 -3.99 -20.92 -1.87
C SER A 248 -2.79 -21.28 -1.00
N ILE A 249 -2.56 -20.59 0.11
CA ILE A 249 -1.41 -20.85 0.98
C ILE A 249 -1.51 -22.23 1.66
N LEU A 250 -2.74 -22.67 1.99
CA LEU A 250 -2.99 -24.03 2.48
C LEU A 250 -2.72 -25.08 1.41
N THR A 251 -3.16 -24.83 0.19
CA THR A 251 -2.95 -25.74 -0.94
C THR A 251 -1.46 -25.93 -1.22
N GLU A 252 -0.70 -24.84 -1.22
CA GLU A 252 0.75 -24.85 -1.44
C GLU A 252 1.52 -25.56 -0.32
N THR A 253 1.03 -25.50 0.92
CA THR A 253 1.71 -26.08 2.10
C THR A 253 1.36 -27.54 2.35
N LEU A 254 0.07 -27.88 2.29
CA LEU A 254 -0.48 -29.16 2.77
C LEU A 254 -1.26 -29.94 1.70
N GLY A 255 -1.31 -29.41 0.48
CA GLY A 255 -2.04 -30.01 -0.65
C GLY A 255 -3.50 -29.54 -0.77
N PRO A 256 -4.17 -29.87 -1.90
CA PRO A 256 -5.41 -29.23 -2.35
C PRO A 256 -6.60 -29.39 -1.42
N GLU A 257 -6.67 -30.45 -0.62
CA GLU A 257 -7.81 -30.67 0.29
C GLU A 257 -7.60 -30.06 1.68
N ALA A 258 -6.45 -29.43 1.93
CA ALA A 258 -6.16 -28.88 3.25
C ALA A 258 -7.17 -27.82 3.70
N ALA A 259 -7.60 -26.95 2.78
CA ALA A 259 -8.61 -25.94 3.06
C ALA A 259 -9.96 -26.54 3.48
N LEU A 260 -10.34 -27.72 2.97
CA LEU A 260 -11.59 -28.40 3.32
C LEU A 260 -11.57 -29.02 4.73
N ARG A 261 -10.37 -29.18 5.33
CA ARG A 261 -10.19 -29.68 6.70
C ARG A 261 -10.18 -28.56 7.74
N THR A 262 -10.28 -27.31 7.31
CA THR A 262 -10.38 -26.15 8.20
C THR A 262 -11.84 -25.81 8.52
N GLY A 263 -12.07 -24.78 9.34
CA GLY A 263 -13.41 -24.24 9.60
C GLY A 263 -14.03 -23.46 8.44
N MET A 264 -13.34 -23.29 7.31
CA MET A 264 -13.87 -22.57 6.15
C MET A 264 -15.03 -23.33 5.49
N LYS A 265 -16.07 -22.59 5.05
CA LYS A 265 -17.22 -23.19 4.40
C LYS A 265 -16.83 -23.83 3.06
N ALA A 266 -17.19 -25.09 2.87
CA ALA A 266 -16.84 -25.84 1.65
C ALA A 266 -17.38 -25.20 0.36
N GLU A 267 -18.50 -24.49 0.42
CA GLU A 267 -19.09 -23.75 -0.70
C GLU A 267 -18.20 -22.61 -1.21
N LEU A 268 -17.41 -21.99 -0.34
CA LEU A 268 -16.42 -20.97 -0.70
C LEU A 268 -15.12 -21.60 -1.22
N VAL A 269 -14.68 -22.69 -0.58
CA VAL A 269 -13.39 -23.33 -0.86
C VAL A 269 -13.39 -24.05 -2.21
N ARG A 270 -14.44 -24.83 -2.53
CA ARG A 270 -14.47 -25.69 -3.73
C ARG A 270 -14.27 -24.93 -5.05
N PRO A 271 -14.93 -23.78 -5.31
CA PRO A 271 -14.67 -22.98 -6.51
C PRO A 271 -13.22 -22.51 -6.62
N VAL A 272 -12.60 -22.10 -5.50
CA VAL A 272 -11.22 -21.62 -5.49
C VAL A 272 -10.24 -22.76 -5.82
N LEU A 273 -10.48 -23.97 -5.29
CA LEU A 273 -9.65 -25.15 -5.61
C LEU A 273 -9.66 -25.52 -7.10
N GLN A 274 -10.73 -25.20 -7.83
CA GLN A 274 -10.81 -25.45 -9.27
C GLN A 274 -9.89 -24.50 -10.07
N ILE A 275 -9.68 -23.28 -9.58
CA ILE A 275 -8.91 -22.25 -10.30
C ILE A 275 -7.49 -22.07 -9.76
N VAL A 276 -7.19 -22.52 -8.53
CA VAL A 276 -5.91 -22.24 -7.84
C VAL A 276 -4.69 -22.67 -8.66
N LYS A 277 -4.77 -23.74 -9.46
CA LYS A 277 -3.65 -24.22 -10.29
C LYS A 277 -3.53 -23.52 -11.65
N SER A 278 -4.49 -22.70 -12.03
CA SER A 278 -4.50 -22.02 -13.33
C SER A 278 -3.55 -20.82 -13.32
N ASN A 279 -2.47 -20.87 -14.09
CA ASN A 279 -1.55 -19.72 -14.24
C ASN A 279 -2.23 -18.47 -14.81
N ARG A 280 -3.31 -18.63 -15.59
CA ARG A 280 -4.04 -17.51 -16.21
C ARG A 280 -4.92 -16.74 -15.22
N ILE A 281 -5.47 -17.44 -14.23
CA ILE A 281 -6.47 -16.90 -13.29
C ILE A 281 -5.88 -16.73 -11.88
N SER A 282 -4.80 -17.44 -11.61
CA SER A 282 -4.10 -17.47 -10.33
C SER A 282 -2.62 -17.12 -10.56
N PRO A 283 -2.32 -15.83 -10.86
CA PRO A 283 -0.95 -15.37 -11.04
C PRO A 283 -0.11 -15.67 -9.79
N LEU A 284 1.20 -15.76 -9.98
CA LEU A 284 2.13 -15.89 -8.86
C LEU A 284 2.34 -14.54 -8.19
N THR A 285 2.46 -14.58 -6.87
CA THR A 285 2.77 -13.43 -6.05
C THR A 285 3.75 -13.78 -4.96
N THR A 286 4.57 -12.80 -4.59
CA THR A 286 5.46 -12.80 -3.42
C THR A 286 4.99 -11.78 -2.38
N SER A 287 3.74 -11.32 -2.47
CA SER A 287 3.20 -10.26 -1.62
C SER A 287 3.07 -10.67 -0.16
N VAL A 288 3.72 -9.90 0.71
CA VAL A 288 3.53 -9.98 2.16
C VAL A 288 2.13 -9.50 2.53
N GLY A 289 1.61 -8.44 1.89
CA GLY A 289 0.23 -7.99 2.13
C GLY A 289 -0.80 -9.10 1.87
N ARG A 290 -0.66 -9.84 0.78
CA ARG A 290 -1.54 -11.00 0.48
C ARG A 290 -1.33 -12.13 1.48
N LEU A 291 -0.10 -12.40 1.94
CA LEU A 291 0.14 -13.38 3.01
C LEU A 291 -0.60 -13.00 4.30
N PHE A 292 -0.58 -11.71 4.68
CA PHE A 292 -1.37 -11.20 5.80
C PHE A 292 -2.86 -11.43 5.61
N ASP A 293 -3.41 -11.13 4.43
CA ASP A 293 -4.83 -11.36 4.12
C ASP A 293 -5.19 -12.85 4.29
N GLY A 294 -4.35 -13.75 3.78
CA GLY A 294 -4.56 -15.20 3.93
C GLY A 294 -4.48 -15.68 5.37
N VAL A 295 -3.53 -15.18 6.16
CA VAL A 295 -3.42 -15.52 7.59
C VAL A 295 -4.58 -14.93 8.38
N ALA A 296 -4.99 -13.70 8.10
CA ALA A 296 -6.13 -13.06 8.74
C ALA A 296 -7.44 -13.82 8.47
N ALA A 297 -7.64 -14.27 7.24
CA ALA A 297 -8.77 -15.12 6.89
C ALA A 297 -8.79 -16.45 7.68
N LEU A 298 -7.63 -17.05 7.91
CA LEU A 298 -7.53 -18.30 8.69
C LEU A 298 -7.74 -18.08 10.18
N VAL A 299 -7.13 -17.04 10.74
CA VAL A 299 -7.06 -16.80 12.19
C VAL A 299 -8.33 -16.12 12.71
N LEU A 300 -8.86 -15.16 11.94
CA LEU A 300 -10.01 -14.33 12.32
C LEU A 300 -11.29 -14.68 11.57
N GLY A 301 -11.23 -15.56 10.56
CA GLY A 301 -12.41 -15.94 9.76
C GLY A 301 -12.88 -14.88 8.78
N ILE A 302 -12.01 -13.93 8.40
CA ILE A 302 -12.35 -12.85 7.46
C ILE A 302 -12.54 -13.41 6.05
N THR A 303 -13.73 -13.23 5.49
CA THR A 303 -14.04 -13.66 4.12
C THR A 303 -14.13 -12.51 3.13
N HIS A 304 -14.35 -11.28 3.59
CA HIS A 304 -14.51 -10.12 2.73
C HIS A 304 -13.81 -8.91 3.33
N SER A 305 -13.22 -8.09 2.47
CA SER A 305 -12.65 -6.79 2.81
C SER A 305 -13.42 -5.70 2.09
N GLU A 306 -13.90 -4.71 2.83
CA GLU A 306 -14.57 -3.50 2.34
C GLU A 306 -13.56 -2.49 1.79
N TYR A 307 -12.37 -2.43 2.39
CA TYR A 307 -11.30 -1.53 1.97
C TYR A 307 -9.93 -2.22 1.93
N GLU A 308 -9.01 -1.61 1.21
CA GLU A 308 -7.66 -2.13 1.03
C GLU A 308 -6.91 -2.24 2.37
N GLY A 309 -6.33 -3.41 2.63
CA GLY A 309 -5.56 -3.67 3.85
C GLY A 309 -6.39 -3.96 5.10
N GLN A 310 -7.73 -3.99 5.02
CA GLN A 310 -8.60 -4.26 6.18
C GLN A 310 -8.21 -5.54 6.93
N ALA A 311 -8.04 -6.66 6.22
CA ALA A 311 -7.74 -7.94 6.85
C ALA A 311 -6.38 -7.92 7.56
N ALA A 312 -5.35 -7.33 6.93
CA ALA A 312 -4.04 -7.12 7.54
C ALA A 312 -4.10 -6.23 8.79
N MET A 313 -4.84 -5.11 8.73
CA MET A 313 -5.02 -4.20 9.87
C MET A 313 -5.77 -4.85 11.04
N LEU A 314 -6.82 -5.63 10.75
CA LEU A 314 -7.55 -6.38 11.77
C LEU A 314 -6.66 -7.44 12.43
N LEU A 315 -5.79 -8.10 11.67
CA LEU A 315 -4.81 -9.03 12.22
C LEU A 315 -3.79 -8.32 13.13
N GLU A 316 -3.26 -7.16 12.72
CA GLU A 316 -2.39 -6.33 13.57
C GLU A 316 -3.12 -5.94 14.87
N ALA A 317 -4.34 -5.43 14.77
CA ALA A 317 -5.15 -4.99 15.92
C ALA A 317 -5.52 -6.13 16.88
N SER A 318 -5.56 -7.37 16.39
CA SER A 318 -5.86 -8.55 17.22
C SER A 318 -4.67 -9.03 18.06
N CYS A 319 -3.45 -8.53 17.79
CA CYS A 319 -2.23 -9.02 18.44
C CYS A 319 -2.26 -8.87 19.96
N GLU A 320 -1.97 -9.95 20.67
CA GLU A 320 -1.76 -9.93 22.12
C GLU A 320 -0.29 -9.61 22.42
N LEU A 321 0.01 -8.33 22.70
CA LEU A 321 1.38 -7.81 22.76
C LEU A 321 2.29 -8.48 23.81
N SER A 322 1.72 -9.11 24.84
CA SER A 322 2.43 -9.88 25.85
C SER A 322 3.02 -11.21 25.36
N GLU A 323 2.60 -11.72 24.20
CA GLU A 323 3.07 -13.01 23.66
C GLU A 323 4.48 -12.93 23.08
N GLU A 324 5.48 -13.50 23.77
CA GLU A 324 6.89 -13.39 23.37
C GLU A 324 7.35 -14.37 22.26
N GLY A 325 6.53 -15.39 21.96
CA GLY A 325 6.83 -16.43 20.98
C GLY A 325 6.81 -15.95 19.53
N SER A 326 7.27 -16.81 18.64
CA SER A 326 7.26 -16.56 17.19
C SER A 326 7.18 -17.85 16.42
N TYR A 327 6.58 -17.82 15.23
CA TYR A 327 6.71 -18.93 14.30
C TYR A 327 7.99 -18.83 13.47
N GLU A 328 8.54 -19.98 13.07
CA GLU A 328 9.72 -20.01 12.20
C GLU A 328 9.36 -19.74 10.74
N MET A 329 10.17 -18.91 10.09
CA MET A 329 10.19 -18.70 8.64
C MET A 329 11.63 -18.87 8.15
N PRO A 330 12.06 -20.08 7.77
CA PRO A 330 13.44 -20.34 7.38
C PRO A 330 13.78 -19.71 6.03
N LEU A 331 15.08 -19.52 5.79
CA LEU A 331 15.61 -19.07 4.51
C LEU A 331 15.96 -20.28 3.64
N LEU A 332 15.41 -20.34 2.43
CA LEU A 332 15.81 -21.30 1.41
C LEU A 332 16.97 -20.70 0.61
N GLN A 333 18.07 -21.44 0.50
CA GLN A 333 19.29 -21.05 -0.22
C GLN A 333 19.10 -21.20 -1.74
N GLU A 334 18.08 -20.53 -2.27
CA GLU A 334 17.85 -20.35 -3.70
C GLU A 334 18.44 -19.00 -4.16
N THR A 335 18.49 -18.78 -5.47
CA THR A 335 18.93 -17.51 -6.05
C THR A 335 17.77 -16.95 -6.90
N PRO A 336 17.06 -15.91 -6.44
CA PRO A 336 17.21 -15.17 -5.17
C PRO A 336 16.81 -15.98 -3.91
N ILE A 337 17.26 -15.53 -2.73
CA ILE A 337 16.97 -16.19 -1.44
C ILE A 337 15.46 -16.13 -1.14
N GLN A 338 14.86 -17.23 -0.70
CA GLN A 338 13.42 -17.24 -0.36
C GLN A 338 13.18 -17.29 1.15
N LEU A 339 12.30 -16.43 1.66
CA LEU A 339 11.75 -16.53 3.00
C LEU A 339 10.53 -17.47 2.99
N ASP A 340 10.67 -18.65 3.58
CA ASP A 340 9.64 -19.70 3.54
C ASP A 340 8.62 -19.56 4.67
N TRP A 341 7.40 -19.17 4.32
CA TRP A 341 6.29 -18.99 5.25
C TRP A 341 5.54 -20.31 5.58
N ARG A 342 5.80 -21.41 4.86
CA ARG A 342 5.05 -22.68 5.01
C ARG A 342 5.15 -23.31 6.41
N PRO A 343 6.32 -23.32 7.10
CA PRO A 343 6.41 -23.84 8.46
C PRO A 343 5.57 -23.02 9.45
N CYS A 344 5.51 -21.70 9.25
CA CYS A 344 4.65 -20.82 10.03
C CYS A 344 3.18 -21.19 9.87
N LEU A 345 2.71 -21.44 8.63
CA LEU A 345 1.33 -21.84 8.39
C LEU A 345 0.99 -23.18 9.09
N THR A 346 1.91 -24.14 9.04
CA THR A 346 1.74 -25.42 9.74
C THR A 346 1.62 -25.24 11.26
N ALA A 347 2.39 -24.31 11.85
CA ALA A 347 2.32 -24.01 13.27
C ALA A 347 1.01 -23.29 13.65
N ILE A 348 0.55 -22.35 12.81
CA ILE A 348 -0.76 -21.68 12.99
C ILE A 348 -1.88 -22.71 13.10
N LEU A 349 -1.94 -23.69 12.18
CA LEU A 349 -2.99 -24.70 12.20
C LEU A 349 -2.95 -25.58 13.46
N ARG A 350 -1.76 -25.96 13.93
CA ARG A 350 -1.60 -26.70 15.19
C ARG A 350 -2.08 -25.91 16.39
N ASP A 351 -1.77 -24.62 16.43
CA ASP A 351 -2.22 -23.73 17.51
C ASP A 351 -3.75 -23.55 17.47
N GLN A 352 -4.36 -23.48 16.28
CA GLN A 352 -5.81 -23.47 16.12
C GLN A 352 -6.45 -24.78 16.62
N GLU A 353 -5.90 -25.95 16.26
CA GLU A 353 -6.35 -27.26 16.75
C GLU A 353 -6.22 -27.38 18.28
N ALA A 354 -5.19 -26.75 18.86
CA ALA A 354 -4.97 -26.70 20.30
C ALA A 354 -5.81 -25.63 21.03
N GLY A 355 -6.62 -24.84 20.32
CA GLY A 355 -7.47 -23.80 20.92
C GLY A 355 -6.71 -22.57 21.41
N VAL A 356 -5.53 -22.29 20.87
CA VAL A 356 -4.77 -21.06 21.17
C VAL A 356 -5.55 -19.84 20.68
N SER A 357 -5.52 -18.74 21.46
CA SER A 357 -6.29 -17.54 21.11
C SER A 357 -5.80 -16.92 19.79
N PRO A 358 -6.69 -16.32 18.98
CA PRO A 358 -6.31 -15.65 17.74
C PRO A 358 -5.24 -14.56 17.94
N GLY A 359 -5.28 -13.85 19.07
CA GLY A 359 -4.32 -12.78 19.36
C GLY A 359 -2.89 -13.26 19.63
N LEU A 360 -2.73 -14.41 20.28
CA LEU A 360 -1.41 -15.04 20.44
C LEU A 360 -0.87 -15.51 19.08
N ILE A 361 -1.72 -16.14 18.26
CA ILE A 361 -1.36 -16.61 16.91
C ILE A 361 -0.94 -15.44 16.04
N ALA A 362 -1.72 -14.35 16.04
CA ALA A 362 -1.41 -13.13 15.31
C ALA A 362 -0.05 -12.56 15.72
N MET A 363 0.22 -12.42 17.03
CA MET A 363 1.51 -11.90 17.52
C MET A 363 2.69 -12.80 17.12
N ARG A 364 2.54 -14.13 17.23
CA ARG A 364 3.58 -15.11 16.82
C ARG A 364 3.87 -15.06 15.32
N PHE A 365 2.85 -14.85 14.49
CA PHE A 365 3.01 -14.63 13.05
C PHE A 365 3.81 -13.37 12.75
N HIS A 366 3.42 -12.22 13.34
CA HIS A 366 4.14 -10.95 13.15
C HIS A 366 5.60 -11.04 13.59
N ARG A 367 5.86 -11.62 14.78
CA ARG A 367 7.24 -11.85 15.27
C ARG A 367 8.02 -12.80 14.37
N GLY A 368 7.36 -13.84 13.85
CA GLY A 368 7.97 -14.81 12.93
C GLY A 368 8.45 -14.16 11.64
N LEU A 369 7.59 -13.37 10.99
CA LEU A 369 7.93 -12.61 9.80
C LEU A 369 9.07 -11.63 10.09
N ALA A 370 8.98 -10.83 11.15
CA ALA A 370 10.02 -9.87 11.52
C ALA A 370 11.38 -10.54 11.78
N ARG A 371 11.39 -11.68 12.48
CA ARG A 371 12.62 -12.47 12.73
C ARG A 371 13.18 -13.07 11.44
N GLY A 372 12.32 -13.56 10.55
CA GLY A 372 12.69 -14.07 9.23
C GLY A 372 13.34 -12.99 8.35
N THR A 373 12.69 -11.83 8.25
CA THR A 373 13.22 -10.63 7.57
C THR A 373 14.58 -10.23 8.13
N ALA A 374 14.70 -10.09 9.45
CA ALA A 374 15.97 -9.74 10.09
C ALA A 374 17.08 -10.77 9.82
N ARG A 375 16.74 -12.07 9.75
CA ARG A 375 17.68 -13.15 9.42
C ARG A 375 18.23 -12.99 8.01
N LEU A 376 17.38 -12.64 7.03
CA LEU A 376 17.81 -12.37 5.66
C LEU A 376 18.69 -11.11 5.61
N CYS A 377 18.26 -10.00 6.22
CA CYS A 377 19.04 -8.76 6.24
C CYS A 377 20.46 -8.95 6.82
N ARG A 378 20.62 -9.80 7.85
CA ARG A 378 21.94 -10.07 8.45
C ARG A 378 22.96 -10.70 7.49
N LEU A 379 22.50 -11.39 6.44
CA LEU A 379 23.39 -11.93 5.40
C LEU A 379 24.11 -10.83 4.63
N PHE A 380 23.56 -9.61 4.65
CA PHE A 380 24.07 -8.43 3.96
C PHE A 380 24.59 -7.34 4.93
N SER A 381 24.85 -7.69 6.19
CA SER A 381 25.30 -6.75 7.24
C SER A 381 26.65 -6.08 7.01
N ARG A 382 27.36 -6.44 5.92
CA ARG A 382 28.67 -5.89 5.54
C ARG A 382 28.62 -4.97 4.32
N LEU A 383 27.44 -4.75 3.75
CA LEU A 383 27.20 -3.60 2.86
C LEU A 383 27.38 -2.32 3.67
#